data_AF-A0A1V4R6Z2-F1
#
_entry.id   AF-A0A1V4R6Z2-F1
#
_cell.length_a   1.000
_cell.length_b   1.000
_cell.length_c   1.000
_cell.angle_alpha   90.00
_cell.angle_beta   90.00
_cell.angle_gamma   90.00
#
_symmetry.space_group_name_H-M   'P 1'
#
loop_
_entity.id
_entity.type
_entity.pdbx_description
1 polymer ?
#
loop_
_entity_poly.entity_id
_entity_poly.type
_entity_poly.pdbx_seq_one_letter_code
_entity_poly.pdbx_strand_id
1 'polypeptide(L)'
;MDILKKSFALFVTIILVYIFGAIGLTTIENKLISSNMDSFKYHYIQSKLHIDTVEQYIIKYKMKPKYNPKNYDIRVYKENNTSYDIFVKSLNQEYINLHKKVVLK
;
A
#
# COMPACT_ATOMS: atom_id res chain seq x y z
N MET A 1 14.98 6.21 57.59
CA MET A 1 15.23 7.08 56.43
C MET A 1 15.64 6.29 55.18
N ASP A 2 16.45 5.23 55.29
CA ASP A 2 16.88 4.43 54.13
C ASP A 2 15.80 3.54 53.49
N ILE A 3 14.83 3.05 54.24
CA ILE A 3 13.72 2.23 53.71
C ILE A 3 12.82 3.04 52.76
N LEU A 4 12.55 4.30 53.11
CA LEU A 4 11.81 5.25 52.28
C LEU A 4 12.56 5.56 50.98
N LYS A 5 13.87 5.78 51.05
CA LYS A 5 14.72 6.00 49.85
C LYS A 5 14.74 4.78 48.92
N LYS A 6 14.84 3.57 49.47
CA LYS A 6 14.81 2.31 48.71
C LYS A 6 13.45 2.07 48.05
N SER A 7 12.36 2.32 48.77
CA SER A 7 10.99 2.17 48.25
C SER A 7 10.69 3.20 47.17
N PHE A 8 11.16 4.44 47.34
CA PHE A 8 11.06 5.48 46.33
C PHE A 8 11.87 5.13 45.07
N ALA A 9 13.10 4.65 45.23
CA ALA A 9 13.92 4.19 44.11
C ALA A 9 13.25 3.03 43.35
N LEU A 10 12.64 2.07 44.07
CA LEU A 10 11.86 0.99 43.46
C LEU A 10 10.67 1.53 42.65
N PHE A 11 9.91 2.47 43.21
CA PHE A 11 8.76 3.09 42.55
C PHE A 11 9.17 3.84 41.28
N VAL A 12 10.23 4.65 41.35
CA VAL A 12 10.79 5.36 40.19
C VAL A 12 11.25 4.37 39.11
N THR A 13 11.86 3.27 39.51
CA THR A 13 12.30 2.21 38.58
C THR A 13 11.11 1.57 37.86
N ILE A 14 10.04 1.27 38.59
CA ILE A 14 8.82 0.71 37.99
C ILE A 14 8.20 1.69 36.99
N ILE A 15 8.12 2.97 37.34
CA ILE A 15 7.63 4.02 36.43
C ILE A 15 8.50 4.10 35.17
N LEU A 16 9.83 4.08 35.32
CA LEU A 16 10.74 4.13 34.18
C LEU A 16 10.57 2.92 33.27
N VAL A 17 10.50 1.71 33.83
CA VAL A 17 10.26 0.48 33.05
C VAL A 17 8.95 0.57 32.29
N TYR A 18 7.89 1.07 32.92
CA TYR A 18 6.60 1.26 32.27
C TYR A 18 6.68 2.26 31.11
N ILE A 19 7.30 3.43 31.33
CA ILE A 19 7.46 4.47 30.31
C ILE A 19 8.28 3.94 29.12
N PHE A 20 9.43 3.31 29.38
CA PHE A 20 10.27 2.76 28.31
C PHE A 20 9.59 1.60 27.58
N GLY A 21 8.84 0.76 28.28
CA GLY A 21 8.04 -0.30 27.68
C GLY A 21 6.97 0.25 26.73
N ALA A 22 6.25 1.28 27.17
CA ALA A 22 5.24 1.96 26.36
C ALA A 22 5.86 2.59 25.10
N ILE A 23 6.95 3.36 25.24
CA ILE A 23 7.66 3.98 24.11
C ILE A 23 8.16 2.92 23.13
N GLY A 24 8.69 1.80 23.62
CA GLY A 24 9.16 0.69 22.80
C GLY A 24 8.04 0.09 21.94
N LEU A 25 6.89 -0.20 22.55
CA LEU A 25 5.73 -0.74 21.84
C LEU A 25 5.22 0.24 20.77
N THR A 26 5.02 1.52 21.11
CA THR A 26 4.54 2.52 20.15
C THR A 26 5.52 2.70 18.99
N THR A 27 6.81 2.61 19.24
CA THR A 27 7.84 2.70 18.18
C THR A 27 7.75 1.52 17.22
N ILE A 28 7.58 0.30 17.73
CA ILE A 28 7.43 -0.91 16.90
C ILE A 28 6.14 -0.83 16.07
N GLU A 29 5.03 -0.45 16.70
CA GLU A 29 3.74 -0.31 16.02
C GLU A 29 3.82 0.73 14.90
N ASN A 30 4.38 1.91 15.16
CA ASN A 30 4.55 2.95 14.16
C ASN A 30 5.42 2.48 12.99
N LYS A 31 6.48 1.72 13.25
CA LYS A 31 7.33 1.17 12.20
C LYS A 31 6.59 0.15 11.33
N LEU A 32 5.80 -0.73 11.94
CA LEU A 32 4.97 -1.70 11.21
C LEU A 32 3.92 -1.00 10.35
N ILE A 33 3.23 0.01 10.90
CA ILE A 33 2.24 0.81 10.17
C ILE A 33 2.91 1.54 9.01
N SER A 34 4.05 2.19 9.23
CA SER A 34 4.81 2.87 8.17
C SER A 34 5.22 1.90 7.07
N SER A 35 5.74 0.72 7.41
CA SER A 35 6.13 -0.29 6.43
C SER A 35 4.95 -0.78 5.59
N ASN A 36 3.78 -0.98 6.22
CA ASN A 36 2.56 -1.36 5.51
C ASN A 36 2.07 -0.23 4.59
N MET A 37 2.16 1.02 5.04
CA MET A 37 1.82 2.20 4.25
C MET A 37 2.73 2.36 3.03
N ASP A 38 4.03 2.15 3.20
CA ASP A 38 5.01 2.23 2.10
C ASP A 38 4.80 1.12 1.08
N SER A 39 4.53 -0.11 1.53
CA SER A 39 4.15 -1.22 0.65
C SER A 39 2.88 -0.92 -0.14
N PHE A 40 1.85 -0.39 0.53
CA PHE A 40 0.61 0.02 -0.11
C PHE A 40 0.85 1.10 -1.18
N LYS A 41 1.59 2.15 -0.81
CA LYS A 41 1.94 3.23 -1.73
C LYS A 41 2.72 2.72 -2.93
N TYR A 42 3.68 1.83 -2.72
CA TYR A 42 4.44 1.20 -3.80
C TYR A 42 3.53 0.45 -4.77
N HIS A 43 2.69 -0.45 -4.27
CA HIS A 43 1.79 -1.23 -5.12
C HIS A 43 0.76 -0.36 -5.84
N TYR A 44 0.28 0.72 -5.21
CA TYR A 44 -0.63 1.68 -5.82
C TYR A 44 0.04 2.40 -7.00
N ILE A 45 1.27 2.88 -6.83
CA ILE A 45 2.03 3.55 -7.89
C ILE A 45 2.28 2.58 -9.05
N GLN A 46 2.67 1.34 -8.78
CA GLN A 46 2.89 0.33 -9.82
C GLN A 46 1.61 0.00 -10.58
N SER A 47 0.47 -0.18 -9.88
CA SER A 47 -0.82 -0.38 -10.54
C SER A 47 -1.21 0.80 -11.43
N LYS A 48 -0.92 2.04 -10.98
CA LYS A 48 -1.16 3.25 -11.76
C LYS A 48 -0.31 3.30 -13.02
N LEU A 49 0.99 2.98 -12.91
CA LEU A 49 1.90 2.90 -14.06
C LEU A 49 1.41 1.87 -15.09
N HIS A 50 0.93 0.72 -14.63
CA HIS A 50 0.35 -0.29 -15.53
C HIS A 50 -0.89 0.23 -16.26
N ILE A 51 -1.81 0.90 -15.55
CA ILE A 51 -2.99 1.53 -16.18
C ILE A 51 -2.57 2.54 -17.24
N ASP A 52 -1.67 3.45 -16.91
CA ASP A 52 -1.26 4.52 -17.82
C ASP A 52 -0.52 3.95 -19.05
N THR A 53 0.26 2.89 -18.87
CA THR A 53 0.91 2.16 -19.97
C THR A 53 -0.12 1.50 -20.89
N VAL A 54 -1.12 0.83 -20.32
CA VAL A 54 -2.18 0.16 -21.09
C VAL A 54 -3.05 1.17 -21.84
N GLU A 55 -3.37 2.29 -21.20
CA GLU A 55 -4.06 3.41 -21.84
C GLU A 55 -3.27 3.93 -23.04
N GLN A 56 -1.98 4.23 -22.87
CA GLN A 56 -1.15 4.71 -23.97
C GLN A 56 -1.09 3.71 -25.14
N TYR A 57 -1.01 2.42 -24.83
CA TYR A 57 -1.07 1.36 -25.84
C TYR A 57 -2.40 1.35 -26.59
N ILE A 58 -3.52 1.42 -25.87
CA ILE A 58 -4.87 1.43 -26.46
C ILE A 58 -5.07 2.69 -27.32
N ILE A 59 -4.62 3.86 -26.87
CA ILE A 59 -4.70 5.11 -27.65
C ILE A 59 -3.88 5.00 -28.93
N LYS A 60 -2.65 4.49 -28.84
CA LYS A 60 -1.71 4.41 -29.97
C LYS A 60 -2.13 3.38 -31.01
N TYR A 61 -2.58 2.20 -30.57
CA TYR A 61 -2.82 1.06 -31.45
C TYR A 61 -4.30 0.71 -31.64
N LYS A 62 -5.21 1.36 -30.89
CA LYS A 62 -6.67 1.12 -30.92
C LYS A 62 -7.07 -0.34 -30.64
N MET A 63 -6.21 -1.09 -29.96
CA MET A 63 -6.41 -2.51 -29.65
C MET A 63 -6.02 -2.85 -28.21
N LYS A 64 -6.60 -3.95 -27.69
CA LYS A 64 -6.25 -4.46 -26.36
C LYS A 64 -4.80 -4.99 -26.34
N PRO A 65 -3.98 -4.66 -25.33
CA PRO A 65 -2.68 -5.29 -25.17
C PRO A 65 -2.85 -6.74 -24.73
N LYS A 66 -1.99 -7.62 -25.24
CA LYS A 66 -1.77 -8.96 -24.68
C LYS A 66 -0.58 -8.89 -23.74
N TYR A 67 -0.80 -8.32 -22.56
CA TYR A 67 0.22 -8.21 -21.53
C TYR A 67 -0.38 -8.60 -20.19
N ASN A 68 0.21 -9.58 -19.54
CA ASN A 68 -0.18 -9.97 -18.18
C ASN A 68 1.08 -10.13 -17.33
N PRO A 69 1.46 -9.13 -16.54
CA PRO A 69 2.63 -9.20 -15.66
C PRO A 69 2.39 -10.25 -14.56
N LYS A 70 3.45 -10.89 -14.09
CA LYS A 70 3.36 -11.99 -13.12
C LYS A 70 2.68 -11.60 -11.79
N ASN A 71 2.80 -10.34 -11.38
CA ASN A 71 2.38 -9.85 -10.06
C ASN A 71 1.11 -8.98 -10.09
N TYR A 72 0.56 -8.71 -11.28
CA TYR A 72 -0.66 -7.89 -11.43
C TYR A 72 -1.61 -8.55 -12.41
N ASP A 73 -2.89 -8.56 -12.04
CA ASP A 73 -3.97 -8.98 -12.93
C ASP A 73 -4.49 -7.74 -13.67
N ILE A 74 -4.20 -7.68 -14.96
CA ILE A 74 -4.64 -6.59 -15.85
C ILE A 74 -5.75 -7.12 -16.74
N ARG A 75 -6.96 -6.57 -16.59
CA ARG A 75 -8.12 -6.92 -17.42
C ARG A 75 -8.55 -5.73 -18.24
N VAL A 76 -8.66 -5.92 -19.55
CA VAL A 76 -9.12 -4.90 -20.48
C VAL A 76 -10.39 -5.38 -21.15
N TYR A 77 -11.50 -4.68 -20.92
CA TYR A 77 -12.79 -4.94 -21.54
C TYR A 77 -13.06 -3.87 -22.59
N LYS A 78 -13.55 -4.29 -23.75
CA LYS A 78 -14.02 -3.37 -24.80
C LYS A 78 -15.53 -3.20 -24.61
N GLU A 79 -15.96 -2.04 -24.15
CA GLU A 79 -17.39 -1.71 -24.03
C GLU A 79 -18.01 -1.50 -25.40
N ASN A 80 -17.40 -0.63 -26.22
CA ASN A 80 -17.86 -0.22 -27.54
C ASN A 80 -16.70 -0.13 -28.54
N ASN A 81 -16.95 0.26 -29.79
CA ASN A 81 -15.87 0.52 -30.76
C ASN A 81 -14.94 1.68 -30.38
N THR A 82 -15.38 2.54 -29.45
CA THR A 82 -14.66 3.75 -29.04
C THR A 82 -14.27 3.76 -27.57
N SER A 83 -14.65 2.77 -26.75
CA SER A 83 -14.33 2.76 -25.32
C SER A 83 -13.76 1.43 -24.84
N TYR A 84 -12.79 1.54 -23.93
CA TYR A 84 -12.15 0.44 -23.23
C TYR A 84 -12.13 0.70 -21.73
N ASP A 85 -12.44 -0.31 -20.93
CA ASP A 85 -12.25 -0.31 -19.48
C ASP A 85 -11.01 -1.11 -19.12
N ILE A 86 -10.14 -0.49 -18.33
CA ILE A 86 -8.90 -1.08 -17.84
C ILE A 86 -9.04 -1.29 -16.34
N PHE A 87 -8.85 -2.51 -15.89
CA PHE A 87 -8.79 -2.89 -14.49
C PHE A 87 -7.40 -3.42 -14.19
N VAL A 88 -6.78 -2.94 -13.11
CA VAL A 88 -5.49 -3.42 -12.63
C VAL A 88 -5.60 -3.75 -11.16
N LYS A 89 -5.33 -5.01 -10.82
CA LYS A 89 -5.30 -5.54 -9.46
C LYS A 89 -3.91 -6.02 -9.10
N SER A 90 -3.41 -5.63 -7.93
CA SER A 90 -2.19 -6.23 -7.36
C SER A 90 -2.51 -7.63 -6.82
N LEU A 91 -1.73 -8.65 -7.18
CA LEU A 91 -1.90 -10.00 -6.62
C LEU A 91 -1.39 -10.09 -5.18
N ASN A 92 -0.45 -9.21 -4.80
CA ASN A 92 0.15 -9.18 -3.47
C ASN A 92 -0.60 -8.27 -2.49
N GLN A 93 -1.55 -7.47 -2.96
CA GLN A 93 -2.39 -6.61 -2.12
C GLN A 93 -3.81 -6.56 -2.65
N GLU A 94 -4.73 -7.24 -1.96
CA GLU A 94 -6.11 -7.43 -2.42
C GLU A 94 -6.92 -6.12 -2.52
N TYR A 95 -6.55 -5.12 -1.72
CA TYR A 95 -7.25 -3.84 -1.62
C TYR A 95 -6.90 -2.86 -2.74
N ILE A 96 -5.83 -3.12 -3.51
CA ILE A 96 -5.44 -2.23 -4.61
C ILE A 96 -6.05 -2.73 -5.91
N ASN A 97 -7.21 -2.16 -6.22
CA ASN A 97 -7.93 -2.34 -7.49
C ASN A 97 -8.12 -0.97 -8.12
N LEU A 98 -7.43 -0.72 -9.23
CA LEU A 98 -7.57 0.51 -9.98
C LEU A 98 -8.39 0.25 -11.24
N HIS A 99 -9.26 1.21 -11.57
CA HIS A 99 -10.08 1.20 -12.78
C HIS A 99 -9.87 2.52 -13.54
N LYS A 100 -9.80 2.43 -14.86
CA LYS A 100 -9.77 3.58 -15.75
C LYS A 100 -10.52 3.28 -17.04
N LYS A 101 -11.38 4.21 -17.44
CA LYS A 101 -12.08 4.19 -18.72
C LYS A 101 -11.33 5.03 -19.73
N VAL A 102 -11.05 4.46 -20.90
CA VAL A 102 -10.36 5.12 -22.02
C VAL A 102 -11.35 5.27 -23.17
N VAL A 103 -11.51 6.50 -23.65
CA VAL A 103 -12.34 6.83 -24.81
C VAL A 103 -11.44 7.24 -25.96
N LEU A 104 -11.50 6.49 -27.06
CA LEU A 104 -10.81 6.79 -28.31
C LEU A 104 -11.55 7.96 -28.99
N LYS A 105 -10.87 9.11 -29.09
CA LYS A 105 -11.29 10.23 -29.92
C LYS A 105 -10.84 10.04 -31.37
#